data_AF-A0A9X7T4H9-F1
#
_entry.id   AF-A0A9X7T4H9-F1
#
_cell.length_a   1.000
_cell.length_b   1.000
_cell.length_c   1.000
_cell.angle_alpha   90.00
_cell.angle_beta   90.00
_cell.angle_gamma   90.00
#
_symmetry.space_group_name_H-M   'P 1'
#
loop_
_entity.id
_entity.type
_entity.pdbx_description
1 polymer ?
#
loop_
_entity_poly.entity_id
_entity_poly.type
_entity_poly.pdbx_seq_one_letter_code
_entity_poly.pdbx_strand_id
1 'polypeptide(L)'
;MQQDVQRQEEVKADASAFQDSSIRELFLHAKAHPKQIDGLLGSIADFLDGEADTYKKGLACIIAGTLVEKGGDPAGIVGAVVRQLERHLILLEAYFQQDDELSLAERFQTAPDTVKAQVTSDFVVLATMTMICRDKQARIELRQNQQLLRLIEELEEQIDNLHFVNIVLGSEDDLEVVALHPETSTGIRLRLSMVQNNFHLFTRSWDLSFCVPVHNALTPQAELVEVLSCEQVKAWTEKIVEQWKKAR
;
A
#
# COMPACT_ATOMS: atom_id res chain seq x y z
N MET A 1 0.40 9.65 27.55
CA MET A 1 1.05 8.33 27.57
C MET A 1 0.32 7.46 28.58
N GLN A 2 -0.82 6.92 28.15
CA GLN A 2 -1.83 6.23 28.95
C GLN A 2 -1.59 4.72 28.92
N GLN A 3 -1.95 4.04 30.02
CA GLN A 3 -1.86 2.59 30.26
C GLN A 3 -2.24 1.74 29.04
N ASP A 4 -1.55 0.61 28.84
CA ASP A 4 -1.86 -0.40 27.83
C ASP A 4 -3.32 -0.85 27.89
N VAL A 5 -3.82 -1.38 26.77
CA VAL A 5 -5.19 -1.88 26.73
C VAL A 5 -5.22 -3.23 27.46
N GLN A 6 -5.82 -3.22 28.65
CA GLN A 6 -5.83 -4.36 29.57
C GLN A 6 -7.15 -5.14 29.54
N ARG A 7 -8.20 -4.57 28.95
CA ARG A 7 -9.54 -5.20 28.89
C ARG A 7 -10.03 -5.32 27.45
N GLN A 8 -10.67 -6.43 27.14
CA GLN A 8 -11.20 -6.70 25.80
C GLN A 8 -12.24 -5.65 25.36
N GLU A 9 -13.04 -5.10 26.29
CA GLU A 9 -14.04 -4.05 26.05
C GLU A 9 -13.44 -2.72 25.55
N GLU A 10 -12.15 -2.49 25.79
CA GLU A 10 -11.43 -1.29 25.36
C GLU A 10 -10.95 -1.40 23.90
N VAL A 11 -10.97 -2.61 23.33
CA VAL A 11 -10.56 -2.88 21.94
C VAL A 11 -11.76 -2.69 21.02
N LYS A 12 -11.66 -1.72 20.11
CA LYS A 12 -12.75 -1.34 19.19
C LYS A 12 -12.31 -1.49 17.73
N ALA A 13 -13.11 -2.18 16.93
CA ALA A 13 -12.89 -2.41 15.50
C ALA A 13 -13.59 -1.38 14.60
N ASP A 14 -14.54 -0.63 15.15
CA ASP A 14 -15.38 0.29 14.39
C ASP A 14 -14.95 1.76 14.55
N ALA A 15 -15.72 2.67 13.92
CA ALA A 15 -15.46 4.10 14.00
C ALA A 15 -15.44 4.66 15.43
N SER A 16 -15.96 3.93 16.43
CA SER A 16 -15.89 4.35 17.84
C SER A 16 -14.48 4.31 18.43
N ALA A 17 -13.53 3.62 17.78
CA ALA A 17 -12.10 3.70 18.09
C ALA A 17 -11.54 5.12 17.92
N PHE A 18 -12.13 5.93 17.03
CA PHE A 18 -11.70 7.29 16.72
C PHE A 18 -12.59 8.38 17.33
N GLN A 19 -13.51 8.02 18.23
CA GLN A 19 -14.35 8.98 18.94
C GLN A 19 -13.59 9.76 20.02
N ASP A 20 -12.34 9.40 20.31
CA ASP A 20 -11.49 10.13 21.24
C ASP A 20 -11.25 11.56 20.71
N SER A 21 -11.50 12.55 21.58
CA SER A 21 -11.32 13.96 21.23
C SER A 21 -9.89 14.28 20.83
N SER A 22 -8.88 13.61 21.40
CA SER A 22 -7.48 13.80 21.05
C SER A 22 -7.16 13.39 19.61
N ILE A 23 -7.77 12.30 19.11
CA ILE A 23 -7.62 11.86 17.72
C ILE A 23 -8.26 12.88 16.77
N ARG A 24 -9.46 13.36 17.12
CA ARG A 24 -10.13 14.41 16.34
C ARG A 24 -9.31 15.71 16.33
N GLU A 25 -8.78 16.12 17.47
CA GLU A 25 -7.93 17.30 17.61
C GLU A 25 -6.65 17.16 16.78
N LEU A 26 -6.02 15.98 16.76
CA LEU A 26 -4.87 15.70 15.91
C LEU A 26 -5.18 15.92 14.43
N PHE A 27 -6.30 15.40 13.93
CA PHE A 27 -6.70 15.61 12.53
C PHE A 27 -7.05 17.07 12.22
N LEU A 28 -7.74 17.75 13.14
CA LEU A 28 -8.03 19.18 13.00
C LEU A 28 -6.74 20.02 12.99
N HIS A 29 -5.79 19.67 13.85
CA HIS A 29 -4.48 20.31 13.92
C HIS A 29 -3.69 20.11 12.63
N ALA A 30 -3.60 18.87 12.14
CA ALA A 30 -2.93 18.54 10.88
C ALA A 30 -3.55 19.29 9.69
N LYS A 31 -4.88 19.37 9.64
CA LYS A 31 -5.60 20.12 8.60
C LYS A 31 -5.32 21.62 8.68
N ALA A 32 -5.24 22.19 9.88
CA ALA A 32 -4.94 23.61 10.08
C ALA A 32 -3.46 23.95 9.81
N HIS A 33 -2.56 22.99 9.96
CA HIS A 33 -1.11 23.17 9.85
C HIS A 33 -0.49 22.19 8.86
N PRO A 34 -0.79 22.29 7.55
CA PRO A 34 -0.32 21.32 6.55
C PRO A 34 1.22 21.21 6.49
N LYS A 35 1.95 22.29 6.79
CA LYS A 35 3.42 22.30 6.85
C LYS A 35 4.01 21.52 8.04
N GLN A 36 3.19 21.07 8.98
CA GLN A 36 3.61 20.31 10.15
C GLN A 36 3.31 18.82 10.02
N ILE A 37 2.63 18.38 8.95
CA ILE A 37 2.22 16.98 8.77
C ILE A 37 3.42 16.04 8.86
N ASP A 38 4.53 16.37 8.19
CA ASP A 38 5.72 15.50 8.18
C ASP A 38 6.35 15.37 9.58
N GLY A 39 6.30 16.42 10.40
CA GLY A 39 6.74 16.36 11.80
C GLY A 39 5.84 15.50 12.68
N LEU A 40 4.52 15.51 12.41
CA LEU A 40 3.58 14.59 13.07
C LEU A 40 3.82 13.15 12.64
N LEU A 41 4.07 12.91 11.34
CA LEU A 41 4.42 11.59 10.83
C LEU A 41 5.72 11.07 11.48
N GLY A 42 6.75 11.90 11.62
CA GLY A 42 7.96 11.53 12.36
C GLY A 42 7.67 11.12 13.82
N SER A 43 6.81 11.88 14.51
CA SER A 43 6.42 11.54 15.89
C SER A 43 5.62 10.23 15.97
N ILE A 44 4.81 9.93 14.95
CA ILE A 44 4.09 8.65 14.86
C ILE A 44 5.07 7.51 14.57
N ALA A 45 6.05 7.71 13.68
CA ALA A 45 7.07 6.71 13.39
C ALA A 45 7.84 6.31 14.66
N ASP A 46 8.30 7.28 15.46
CA ASP A 46 8.94 7.03 16.75
C ASP A 46 8.03 6.25 17.71
N PHE A 47 6.73 6.58 17.74
CA PHE A 47 5.75 5.87 18.54
C PHE A 47 5.55 4.40 18.10
N LEU A 48 5.52 4.15 16.78
CA LEU A 48 5.37 2.80 16.22
C LEU A 48 6.59 1.91 16.51
N ASP A 49 7.79 2.49 16.51
CA ASP A 49 9.03 1.77 16.80
C ASP A 49 9.27 1.57 18.31
N GLY A 50 8.64 2.39 19.17
CA GLY A 50 8.72 2.27 20.63
C GLY A 50 7.98 1.07 21.24
N GLU A 51 8.14 0.92 22.56
CA GLU A 51 7.37 -0.01 23.39
C GLU A 51 5.96 0.56 23.61
N ALA A 52 5.02 0.15 22.77
CA ALA A 52 3.62 0.54 22.88
C ALA A 52 2.71 -0.64 22.53
N ASP A 53 1.54 -0.63 23.16
CA ASP A 53 0.46 -1.60 22.95
C ASP A 53 0.08 -1.80 21.47
N THR A 54 -0.09 -3.06 21.05
CA THR A 54 -0.40 -3.47 19.67
C THR A 54 -1.65 -2.78 19.11
N TYR A 55 -2.69 -2.60 19.92
CA TYR A 55 -3.92 -1.94 19.48
C TYR A 55 -3.65 -0.48 19.13
N LYS A 56 -2.91 0.23 19.99
CA LYS A 56 -2.56 1.63 19.77
C LYS A 56 -1.66 1.82 18.56
N LYS A 57 -0.72 0.88 18.32
CA LYS A 57 0.10 0.89 17.10
C LYS A 57 -0.75 0.72 15.85
N GLY A 58 -1.75 -0.17 15.88
CA GLY A 58 -2.73 -0.31 14.81
C GLY A 58 -3.51 0.99 14.52
N LEU A 59 -4.00 1.67 15.57
CA LEU A 59 -4.66 2.98 15.43
C LEU A 59 -3.71 4.06 14.89
N ALA A 60 -2.46 4.07 15.34
CA ALA A 60 -1.46 5.01 14.86
C ALA A 60 -1.13 4.80 13.37
N CYS A 61 -1.11 3.56 12.89
CA CYS A 61 -0.91 3.24 11.47
C CYS A 61 -2.00 3.88 10.58
N ILE A 62 -3.29 3.72 10.90
CA ILE A 62 -4.36 4.31 10.07
C ILE A 62 -4.39 5.84 10.14
N ILE A 63 -4.00 6.44 11.27
CA ILE A 63 -3.78 7.88 11.37
C ILE A 63 -2.65 8.30 10.43
N ALA A 64 -1.52 7.60 10.45
CA ALA A 64 -0.39 7.86 9.55
C ALA A 64 -0.79 7.74 8.07
N GLY A 65 -1.50 6.68 7.70
CA GLY A 65 -2.06 6.51 6.36
C GLY A 65 -2.91 7.71 5.96
N THR A 66 -3.87 8.09 6.81
CA THR A 66 -4.74 9.24 6.56
C THR A 66 -3.96 10.54 6.37
N LEU A 67 -2.91 10.80 7.15
CA LEU A 67 -2.08 11.99 7.03
C LEU A 67 -1.28 12.01 5.71
N VAL A 68 -0.73 10.87 5.29
CA VAL A 68 -0.07 10.71 3.99
C VAL A 68 -1.06 10.92 2.84
N GLU A 69 -2.29 10.43 2.96
CA GLU A 69 -3.34 10.70 1.98
C GLU A 69 -3.70 12.19 1.84
N LYS A 70 -3.49 12.97 2.91
CA LYS A 70 -3.69 14.42 2.92
C LYS A 70 -2.45 15.23 2.52
N GLY A 71 -1.41 14.57 2.00
CA GLY A 71 -0.24 15.20 1.42
C GLY A 71 1.02 15.18 2.29
N GLY A 72 1.05 14.41 3.36
CA GLY A 72 2.28 14.13 4.09
C GLY A 72 3.25 13.24 3.30
N ASP A 73 4.54 13.45 3.51
CA ASP A 73 5.60 12.65 2.84
C ASP A 73 5.70 11.24 3.45
N PRO A 74 5.46 10.16 2.67
CA PRO A 74 5.56 8.80 3.17
C PRO A 74 6.99 8.39 3.58
N ALA A 75 8.04 9.04 3.05
CA ALA A 75 9.42 8.60 3.24
C ALA A 75 9.85 8.52 4.72
N GLY A 76 9.31 9.41 5.56
CA GLY A 76 9.62 9.46 7.00
C GLY A 76 8.92 8.39 7.85
N ILE A 77 7.94 7.66 7.31
CA ILE A 77 7.09 6.75 8.11
C ILE A 77 6.88 5.36 7.49
N VAL A 78 7.07 5.22 6.18
CA VAL A 78 6.77 3.98 5.45
C VAL A 78 7.47 2.77 6.07
N GLY A 79 8.74 2.89 6.43
CA GLY A 79 9.48 1.80 7.07
C GLY A 79 8.88 1.36 8.41
N ALA A 80 8.41 2.30 9.23
CA ALA A 80 7.78 1.99 10.51
C ALA A 80 6.43 1.27 10.32
N VAL A 81 5.62 1.71 9.34
CA VAL A 81 4.34 1.08 9.01
C VAL A 81 4.52 -0.32 8.43
N VAL A 82 5.48 -0.53 7.51
CA VAL A 82 5.77 -1.86 6.95
C VAL A 82 6.24 -2.83 8.03
N ARG A 83 7.07 -2.37 8.98
CA ARG A 83 7.43 -3.19 10.16
C ARG A 83 6.22 -3.56 11.02
N GLN A 84 5.24 -2.66 11.16
CA GLN A 84 4.00 -3.01 11.85
C GLN A 84 3.17 -4.01 11.06
N LEU A 85 3.10 -3.91 9.73
CA LEU A 85 2.43 -4.94 8.93
C LEU A 85 3.02 -6.32 9.20
N GLU A 86 4.35 -6.45 9.13
CA GLU A 86 5.02 -7.72 9.39
C GLU A 86 4.72 -8.26 10.81
N ARG A 87 4.83 -7.40 11.83
CA ARG A 87 4.51 -7.77 13.22
C ARG A 87 3.06 -8.21 13.39
N HIS A 88 2.11 -7.47 12.80
CA HIS A 88 0.70 -7.82 12.84
C HIS A 88 0.44 -9.14 12.13
N LEU A 89 1.00 -9.37 10.94
CA LEU A 89 0.81 -10.62 10.21
C LEU A 89 1.38 -11.84 10.97
N ILE A 90 2.51 -11.70 11.67
CA ILE A 90 3.03 -12.76 12.55
C ILE A 90 2.05 -13.06 13.70
N LEU A 91 1.49 -12.02 14.33
CA LEU A 91 0.48 -12.19 15.39
C LEU A 91 -0.82 -12.81 14.85
N LEU A 92 -1.18 -12.51 13.61
CA LEU A 92 -2.36 -13.04 12.93
C LEU A 92 -2.20 -14.49 12.52
N GLU A 93 -1.02 -14.88 12.01
CA GLU A 93 -0.68 -16.29 11.79
C GLU A 93 -0.88 -17.10 13.09
N ALA A 94 -0.40 -16.57 14.23
CA ALA A 94 -0.64 -17.19 15.52
C ALA A 94 -2.12 -17.15 15.96
N TYR A 95 -2.86 -16.09 15.65
CA TYR A 95 -4.29 -15.97 15.94
C TYR A 95 -5.12 -17.05 15.22
N PHE A 96 -4.85 -17.28 13.93
CA PHE A 96 -5.59 -18.24 13.11
C PHE A 96 -5.19 -19.70 13.37
N GLN A 97 -4.06 -19.94 14.04
CA GLN A 97 -3.68 -21.29 14.52
C GLN A 97 -4.35 -21.67 15.85
N GLN A 98 -5.03 -20.75 16.53
CA GLN A 98 -5.75 -21.02 17.77
C GLN A 98 -7.04 -21.81 17.51
N ASP A 99 -7.48 -22.55 18.53
CA ASP A 99 -8.72 -23.32 18.50
C ASP A 99 -9.95 -22.43 18.23
N ASP A 100 -10.67 -22.74 17.16
CA ASP A 100 -11.89 -22.03 16.72
C ASP A 100 -13.03 -22.09 17.75
N GLU A 101 -12.97 -23.01 18.71
CA GLU A 101 -13.96 -23.10 19.79
C GLU A 101 -13.76 -22.04 20.89
N LEU A 102 -12.58 -21.40 20.98
CA LEU A 102 -12.32 -20.37 21.98
C LEU A 102 -13.09 -19.08 21.68
N SER A 103 -13.80 -18.57 22.68
CA SER A 103 -14.41 -17.24 22.60
C SER A 103 -13.36 -16.13 22.52
N LEU A 104 -13.75 -14.98 21.98
CA LEU A 104 -12.86 -13.80 21.88
C LEU A 104 -12.28 -13.38 23.25
N ALA A 105 -13.06 -13.52 24.32
CA ALA A 105 -12.63 -13.18 25.68
C ALA A 105 -11.54 -14.14 26.18
N GLU A 106 -11.67 -15.44 25.91
CA GLU A 106 -10.66 -16.44 26.26
C GLU A 106 -9.38 -16.26 25.45
N ARG A 107 -9.51 -15.97 24.15
CA ARG A 107 -8.38 -15.59 23.29
C ARG A 107 -7.67 -14.35 23.82
N PHE A 108 -8.40 -13.33 24.27
CA PHE A 108 -7.81 -12.11 24.83
C PHE A 108 -7.09 -12.35 26.16
N GLN A 109 -7.62 -13.22 27.02
CA GLN A 109 -6.97 -13.56 28.29
C GLN A 109 -5.65 -14.32 28.10
N THR A 110 -5.56 -15.15 27.07
CA THR A 110 -4.40 -16.01 26.81
C THR A 110 -3.36 -15.34 25.91
N ALA A 111 -3.81 -14.62 24.89
CA ALA A 111 -2.97 -13.97 23.89
C ALA A 111 -3.58 -12.60 23.50
N PRO A 112 -3.52 -11.59 24.37
CA PRO A 112 -4.17 -10.30 24.13
C PRO A 112 -3.67 -9.61 22.85
N ASP A 113 -2.39 -9.74 22.52
CA ASP A 113 -1.81 -9.05 21.37
C ASP A 113 -2.25 -9.64 20.03
N THR A 114 -2.53 -10.94 19.96
CA THR A 114 -3.07 -11.55 18.73
C THR A 114 -4.50 -11.06 18.47
N VAL A 115 -5.31 -10.92 19.52
CA VAL A 115 -6.65 -10.32 19.43
C VAL A 115 -6.58 -8.85 19.01
N LYS A 116 -5.67 -8.06 19.61
CA LYS A 116 -5.48 -6.65 19.24
C LYS A 116 -5.01 -6.49 17.80
N ALA A 117 -4.11 -7.36 17.33
CA ALA A 117 -3.66 -7.40 15.95
C ALA A 117 -4.84 -7.72 15.01
N GLN A 118 -5.68 -8.69 15.37
CA GLN A 118 -6.88 -9.02 14.58
C GLN A 118 -7.88 -7.89 14.50
N VAL A 119 -8.10 -7.16 15.58
CA VAL A 119 -9.03 -6.03 15.57
C VAL A 119 -8.49 -4.84 14.76
N THR A 120 -7.16 -4.72 14.62
CA THR A 120 -6.52 -3.57 13.94
C THR A 120 -5.85 -3.93 12.62
N SER A 121 -6.05 -5.14 12.11
CA SER A 121 -5.41 -5.64 10.88
C SER A 121 -5.71 -4.73 9.69
N ASP A 122 -6.98 -4.43 9.45
CA ASP A 122 -7.43 -3.52 8.38
C ASP A 122 -6.78 -2.14 8.46
N PHE A 123 -6.61 -1.60 9.67
CA PHE A 123 -5.99 -0.29 9.87
C PHE A 123 -4.53 -0.29 9.40
N VAL A 124 -3.80 -1.36 9.72
CA VAL A 124 -2.40 -1.53 9.31
C VAL A 124 -2.30 -1.85 7.82
N VAL A 125 -3.20 -2.68 7.29
CA VAL A 125 -3.24 -3.04 5.86
C VAL A 125 -3.50 -1.81 4.99
N LEU A 126 -4.56 -1.03 5.30
CA LEU A 126 -4.90 0.19 4.55
C LEU A 126 -3.81 1.26 4.65
N ALA A 127 -3.19 1.41 5.82
CA ALA A 127 -2.04 2.29 5.99
C ALA A 127 -0.86 1.83 5.13
N THR A 128 -0.56 0.53 5.12
CA THR A 128 0.54 -0.01 4.33
C THR A 128 0.29 0.19 2.84
N MET A 129 -0.91 -0.14 2.34
CA MET A 129 -1.34 0.15 0.97
C MET A 129 -1.12 1.62 0.62
N THR A 130 -1.50 2.53 1.51
CA THR A 130 -1.32 3.97 1.32
C THR A 130 0.14 4.34 1.08
N MET A 131 1.05 3.77 1.89
CA MET A 131 2.48 4.01 1.78
C MET A 131 3.02 3.43 0.47
N ILE A 132 2.81 2.14 0.23
CA ILE A 132 3.41 1.46 -0.91
C ILE A 132 2.82 1.93 -2.25
N CYS A 133 1.61 2.48 -2.31
CA CYS A 133 1.14 3.12 -3.54
C CYS A 133 1.90 4.41 -3.87
N ARG A 134 2.38 5.13 -2.84
CA ARG A 134 2.99 6.47 -2.96
C ARG A 134 4.51 6.47 -2.88
N ASP A 135 5.10 5.39 -2.37
CA ASP A 135 6.54 5.19 -2.29
C ASP A 135 6.99 3.97 -3.10
N LYS A 136 7.64 4.24 -4.24
CA LYS A 136 8.16 3.22 -5.14
C LYS A 136 9.30 2.42 -4.50
N GLN A 137 10.18 3.08 -3.75
CA GLN A 137 11.32 2.41 -3.14
C GLN A 137 10.85 1.43 -2.07
N ALA A 138 9.87 1.82 -1.27
CA ALA A 138 9.23 0.94 -0.31
C ALA A 138 8.58 -0.29 -0.94
N ARG A 139 7.92 -0.16 -2.10
CA ARG A 139 7.42 -1.34 -2.85
C ARG A 139 8.53 -2.29 -3.21
N ILE A 140 9.62 -1.77 -3.78
CA ILE A 140 10.77 -2.56 -4.21
C ILE A 140 11.38 -3.30 -3.02
N GLU A 141 11.57 -2.62 -1.90
CA GLU A 141 12.11 -3.21 -0.67
C GLU A 141 11.18 -4.27 -0.09
N LEU A 142 9.87 -4.04 -0.07
CA LEU A 142 8.89 -4.99 0.44
C LEU A 142 8.88 -6.28 -0.41
N ARG A 143 9.00 -6.18 -1.75
CA ARG A 143 9.14 -7.35 -2.64
C ARG A 143 10.39 -8.20 -2.35
N GLN A 144 11.40 -7.63 -1.68
CA GLN A 144 12.62 -8.36 -1.32
C GLN A 144 12.46 -9.12 0.01
N ASN A 145 11.46 -8.79 0.84
CA ASN A 145 11.20 -9.48 2.09
C ASN A 145 10.37 -10.76 1.85
N GLN A 146 11.07 -11.88 1.67
CA GLN A 146 10.45 -13.20 1.40
C GLN A 146 9.54 -13.68 2.53
N GLN A 147 9.87 -13.37 3.79
CA GLN A 147 9.03 -13.77 4.93
C GLN A 147 7.70 -13.01 4.92
N LEU A 148 7.75 -11.70 4.66
CA LEU A 148 6.56 -10.87 4.57
C LEU A 148 5.69 -11.24 3.37
N LEU A 149 6.28 -11.55 2.21
CA LEU A 149 5.54 -12.03 1.05
C LEU A 149 4.82 -13.35 1.34
N ARG A 150 5.50 -14.32 1.97
CA ARG A 150 4.87 -15.57 2.43
C ARG A 150 3.66 -15.28 3.32
N LEU A 151 3.82 -14.42 4.32
CA LEU A 151 2.74 -14.06 5.25
C LEU A 151 1.56 -13.39 4.53
N ILE A 152 1.82 -12.52 3.56
CA ILE A 152 0.77 -11.88 2.76
C ILE A 152 0.00 -12.93 1.95
N GLU A 153 0.71 -13.82 1.26
CA GLU A 153 0.09 -14.87 0.43
C GLU A 153 -0.71 -15.89 1.26
N GLU A 154 -0.20 -16.30 2.43
CA GLU A 154 -0.88 -17.29 3.28
C GLU A 154 -2.11 -16.72 4.00
N LEU A 155 -2.15 -15.40 4.22
CA LEU A 155 -3.18 -14.74 5.03
C LEU A 155 -4.18 -13.88 4.23
N GLU A 156 -4.00 -13.72 2.90
CA GLU A 156 -4.84 -12.81 2.10
C GLU A 156 -6.31 -13.22 1.99
N GLU A 157 -6.64 -14.48 2.24
CA GLU A 157 -8.03 -14.97 2.25
C GLU A 157 -8.74 -14.73 3.59
N GLN A 158 -7.99 -14.58 4.68
CA GLN A 158 -8.50 -14.43 6.05
C GLN A 158 -8.50 -12.98 6.53
N ILE A 159 -7.69 -12.12 5.92
CA ILE A 159 -7.55 -10.70 6.31
C ILE A 159 -8.11 -9.82 5.20
N ASP A 160 -9.11 -9.01 5.55
CA ASP A 160 -9.73 -8.07 4.62
C ASP A 160 -8.68 -7.10 4.03
N ASN A 161 -8.86 -6.78 2.75
CA ASN A 161 -8.00 -5.89 1.97
C ASN A 161 -6.54 -6.33 1.77
N LEU A 162 -6.06 -7.39 2.44
CA LEU A 162 -4.66 -7.83 2.32
C LEU A 162 -4.32 -8.29 0.89
N HIS A 163 -5.28 -8.90 0.20
CA HIS A 163 -5.18 -9.20 -1.23
C HIS A 163 -4.79 -7.98 -2.09
N PHE A 164 -5.26 -6.77 -1.74
CA PHE A 164 -4.89 -5.57 -2.48
C PHE A 164 -3.42 -5.16 -2.26
N VAL A 165 -2.84 -5.47 -1.10
CA VAL A 165 -1.39 -5.31 -0.88
C VAL A 165 -0.63 -6.21 -1.85
N ASN A 166 -1.04 -7.47 -1.99
CA ASN A 166 -0.45 -8.41 -2.93
C ASN A 166 -0.54 -7.90 -4.38
N ILE A 167 -1.72 -7.42 -4.80
CA ILE A 167 -1.93 -6.78 -6.11
C ILE A 167 -0.96 -5.60 -6.33
N VAL A 168 -0.80 -4.71 -5.34
CA VAL A 168 0.11 -3.56 -5.47
C VAL A 168 1.57 -4.02 -5.59
N LEU A 169 1.97 -5.03 -4.83
CA LEU A 169 3.32 -5.59 -4.92
C LEU A 169 3.57 -6.31 -6.24
N GLY A 170 2.55 -6.91 -6.86
CA GLY A 170 2.62 -7.50 -8.20
C GLY A 170 2.71 -6.47 -9.34
N SER A 171 2.59 -5.17 -9.05
CA SER A 171 2.72 -4.13 -10.07
C SER A 171 4.18 -3.96 -10.49
N GLU A 172 4.45 -3.82 -11.78
CA GLU A 172 5.78 -3.53 -12.29
C GLU A 172 6.12 -2.04 -12.19
N ASP A 173 7.38 -1.79 -11.87
CA ASP A 173 7.99 -0.48 -11.83
C ASP A 173 9.12 -0.41 -12.87
N ASP A 174 9.33 0.78 -13.44
CA ASP A 174 10.35 1.05 -14.46
C ASP A 174 10.18 0.25 -15.76
N LEU A 175 8.95 -0.13 -16.09
CA LEU A 175 8.65 -0.79 -17.35
C LEU A 175 8.89 0.17 -18.52
N GLU A 176 9.93 -0.08 -19.30
CA GLU A 176 10.23 0.71 -20.51
C GLU A 176 9.33 0.27 -21.68
N VAL A 177 8.58 1.21 -22.22
CA VAL A 177 7.66 1.00 -23.35
C VAL A 177 7.98 1.97 -24.48
N VAL A 178 7.92 1.47 -25.71
CA VAL A 178 8.03 2.29 -26.92
C VAL A 178 6.66 2.37 -27.57
N ALA A 179 6.09 3.57 -27.66
CA ALA A 179 4.84 3.84 -28.36
C ALA A 179 5.14 4.48 -29.72
N LEU A 180 4.57 3.90 -30.78
CA LEU A 180 4.81 4.31 -32.16
C LEU A 180 3.48 4.68 -32.82
N HIS A 181 3.49 5.74 -33.63
CA HIS A 181 2.43 6.07 -34.56
C HIS A 181 3.00 6.04 -35.98
N PRO A 182 2.92 4.88 -36.68
CA PRO A 182 3.62 4.67 -37.94
C PRO A 182 3.23 5.64 -39.05
N GLU A 183 1.96 6.02 -39.13
CA GLU A 183 1.44 6.89 -40.21
C GLU A 183 2.03 8.29 -40.18
N THR A 184 2.27 8.83 -38.98
CA THR A 184 2.89 10.16 -38.79
C THR A 184 4.38 10.08 -38.52
N SER A 185 4.96 8.87 -38.48
CA SER A 185 6.35 8.63 -38.10
C SER A 185 6.75 9.26 -36.75
N THR A 186 5.81 9.33 -35.80
CA THR A 186 6.08 9.82 -34.45
C THR A 186 6.21 8.66 -33.48
N GLY A 187 7.15 8.75 -32.55
CA GLY A 187 7.29 7.75 -31.50
C GLY A 187 7.84 8.36 -30.22
N ILE A 188 7.54 7.71 -29.11
CA ILE A 188 8.01 8.09 -27.78
C ILE A 188 8.47 6.85 -27.03
N ARG A 189 9.48 7.03 -26.19
CA ARG A 189 9.92 6.06 -25.20
C ARG A 189 9.46 6.54 -23.82
N LEU A 190 8.75 5.67 -23.13
CA LEU A 190 8.15 5.92 -21.83
C LEU A 190 8.76 4.98 -20.81
N ARG A 191 8.94 5.47 -19.59
CA ARG A 191 9.17 4.63 -18.41
C ARG A 191 7.89 4.65 -17.58
N LEU A 192 7.34 3.48 -17.32
CA LEU A 192 6.08 3.33 -16.61
C LEU A 192 6.31 2.77 -15.21
N SER A 193 5.49 3.19 -14.26
CA SER A 193 5.45 2.66 -12.90
C SER A 193 4.02 2.30 -12.52
N MET A 194 3.87 1.35 -11.59
CA MET A 194 2.57 0.81 -11.15
C MET A 194 1.77 0.19 -12.31
N VAL A 195 2.42 -0.64 -13.15
CA VAL A 195 1.77 -1.33 -14.27
C VAL A 195 1.52 -2.79 -13.92
N GLN A 196 0.27 -3.25 -13.95
CA GLN A 196 -0.04 -4.67 -13.65
C GLN A 196 -0.32 -5.51 -14.89
N ASN A 197 -0.84 -4.87 -15.94
CA ASN A 197 -1.26 -5.57 -17.15
C ASN A 197 -1.34 -4.59 -18.32
N ASN A 198 -1.43 -5.14 -19.53
CA ASN A 198 -1.45 -4.35 -20.76
C ASN A 198 -2.68 -3.44 -20.88
N PHE A 199 -3.78 -3.68 -20.16
CA PHE A 199 -4.96 -2.80 -20.21
C PHE A 199 -4.64 -1.38 -19.72
N HIS A 200 -3.68 -1.22 -18.80
CA HIS A 200 -3.18 0.08 -18.38
C HIS A 200 -2.55 0.90 -19.52
N LEU A 201 -2.18 0.26 -20.64
CA LEU A 201 -1.58 0.89 -21.82
C LEU A 201 -2.61 1.27 -22.89
N PHE A 202 -3.83 0.70 -22.86
CA PHE A 202 -4.88 0.90 -23.87
C PHE A 202 -5.93 1.96 -23.47
N THR A 203 -5.84 2.53 -22.27
CA THR A 203 -6.84 3.43 -21.65
C THR A 203 -7.03 4.80 -22.31
N ARG A 204 -6.40 5.09 -23.46
CA ARG A 204 -6.66 6.32 -24.23
C ARG A 204 -7.36 6.10 -25.58
N SER A 205 -7.85 4.91 -25.88
CA SER A 205 -8.69 4.68 -27.07
C SER A 205 -10.16 4.45 -26.69
N TRP A 206 -10.97 5.51 -26.83
CA TRP A 206 -12.42 5.52 -27.08
C TRP A 206 -13.35 4.71 -26.14
N ASP A 207 -14.03 5.47 -25.26
CA ASP A 207 -15.44 5.28 -24.86
C ASP A 207 -15.90 3.99 -24.14
N LEU A 208 -15.03 3.27 -23.43
CA LEU A 208 -15.46 2.21 -22.49
C LEU A 208 -14.68 2.23 -21.16
N SER A 209 -15.39 2.57 -20.10
CA SER A 209 -14.98 2.48 -18.70
C SER A 209 -14.64 1.03 -18.33
N PHE A 210 -13.35 0.65 -18.26
CA PHE A 210 -12.97 -0.60 -17.56
C PHE A 210 -11.61 -0.62 -16.85
N CYS A 211 -10.84 0.49 -16.83
CA CYS A 211 -9.68 0.64 -15.95
C CYS A 211 -9.58 2.10 -15.46
N VAL A 212 -10.60 2.57 -14.75
CA VAL A 212 -10.40 3.70 -13.83
C VAL A 212 -9.65 3.09 -12.65
N PRO A 213 -8.44 3.55 -12.30
CA PRO A 213 -7.80 3.09 -11.07
C PRO A 213 -8.80 3.37 -9.95
N VAL A 214 -9.21 2.31 -9.22
CA VAL A 214 -10.22 2.40 -8.15
C VAL A 214 -9.84 3.43 -7.08
N HIS A 215 -8.56 3.81 -7.05
CA HIS A 215 -8.01 4.88 -6.25
C HIS A 215 -6.91 5.63 -7.02
N ASN A 216 -6.85 6.96 -6.91
CA ASN A 216 -5.85 7.79 -7.62
C ASN A 216 -4.40 7.36 -7.34
N ALA A 217 -4.12 6.82 -6.16
CA ALA A 217 -2.78 6.34 -5.79
C ALA A 217 -2.33 5.09 -6.58
N LEU A 218 -3.27 4.38 -7.21
CA LEU A 218 -3.01 3.23 -8.08
C LEU A 218 -2.92 3.62 -9.56
N THR A 219 -2.96 4.92 -9.88
CA THR A 219 -2.86 5.37 -11.27
C THR A 219 -1.45 5.08 -11.78
N PRO A 220 -1.29 4.35 -12.90
CA PRO A 220 0.01 4.16 -13.51
C PRO A 220 0.67 5.51 -13.81
N GLN A 221 1.95 5.62 -13.49
CA GLN A 221 2.73 6.82 -13.77
C GLN A 221 3.53 6.62 -15.04
N ALA A 222 3.67 7.68 -15.85
CA ALA A 222 4.42 7.65 -17.09
C ALA A 222 5.40 8.82 -17.14
N GLU A 223 6.68 8.49 -17.31
CA GLU A 223 7.76 9.44 -17.53
C GLU A 223 8.17 9.40 -19.01
N LEU A 224 8.21 10.55 -19.67
CA LEU A 224 8.74 10.66 -21.03
C LEU A 224 10.26 10.60 -20.99
N VAL A 225 10.82 9.51 -21.52
CA VAL A 225 12.27 9.29 -21.58
C VAL A 225 12.85 9.96 -22.83
N GLU A 226 12.20 9.79 -23.99
CA GLU A 226 12.70 10.28 -25.27
C GLU A 226 11.55 10.46 -26.27
N VAL A 227 11.65 11.49 -27.10
CA VAL A 227 10.88 11.59 -28.35
C VAL A 227 11.75 11.03 -29.49
N LEU A 228 11.26 9.99 -30.16
CA LEU A 228 12.01 9.27 -31.19
C LEU A 228 12.04 10.05 -32.50
N SER A 229 13.19 9.98 -33.18
CA SER A 229 13.34 10.45 -34.56
C SER A 229 12.59 9.54 -35.55
N CYS A 230 12.29 10.06 -36.73
CA CYS A 230 11.65 9.27 -37.80
C CYS A 230 12.44 8.01 -38.17
N GLU A 231 13.78 8.07 -38.09
CA GLU A 231 14.66 6.92 -38.37
C GLU A 231 14.53 5.85 -37.28
N GLN A 232 14.51 6.26 -36.00
CA GLN A 232 14.29 5.36 -34.88
C GLN A 232 12.89 4.71 -34.95
N VAL A 233 11.86 5.46 -35.32
CA VAL A 233 10.49 4.95 -35.48
C VAL A 233 10.43 3.87 -36.56
N LYS A 234 11.08 4.09 -37.71
CA LYS A 234 11.15 3.08 -38.78
C LYS A 234 11.86 1.82 -38.31
N ALA A 235 13.03 1.97 -37.69
CA ALA A 235 13.81 0.84 -37.18
C ALA A 235 13.01 -0.01 -36.15
N TRP A 236 12.30 0.64 -35.23
CA TRP A 236 11.43 -0.05 -34.28
C TRP A 236 10.25 -0.76 -34.95
N THR A 237 9.61 -0.11 -35.93
CA THR A 237 8.49 -0.70 -36.67
C THR A 237 8.93 -1.95 -37.42
N GLU A 238 10.08 -1.91 -38.10
CA GLU A 238 10.66 -3.06 -38.79
C GLU A 238 10.97 -4.21 -37.83
N LYS A 239 11.56 -3.92 -36.67
CA LYS A 239 11.86 -4.91 -35.63
C LYS A 239 10.58 -5.61 -35.12
N ILE A 240 9.50 -4.86 -34.88
CA ILE A 240 8.21 -5.42 -34.43
C ILE A 240 7.63 -6.35 -35.50
N VAL A 241 7.63 -5.91 -36.77
CA VAL A 241 7.13 -6.73 -37.89
C VAL A 241 7.95 -8.01 -38.05
N GLU A 242 9.27 -7.95 -37.88
CA GLU A 242 10.14 -9.14 -37.96
C GLU A 242 9.84 -10.13 -36.82
N GLN A 243 9.68 -9.65 -35.59
CA GLN A 243 9.32 -10.51 -34.47
C GLN A 243 7.93 -11.14 -34.65
N TRP A 244 6.95 -10.39 -35.14
CA TRP A 244 5.62 -10.91 -35.42
C TRP A 244 5.62 -12.01 -36.49
N LYS A 245 6.46 -11.87 -37.51
CA LYS A 245 6.66 -12.92 -38.53
C LYS A 245 7.30 -14.18 -37.96
N LYS A 246 8.19 -14.07 -36.97
CA LYS A 246 8.85 -15.22 -36.32
C LYS A 246 7.95 -15.95 -35.32
N ALA A 247 6.96 -15.27 -34.76
CA ALA A 247 6.00 -15.83 -33.80
C ALA A 247 4.80 -16.53 -34.47
N ARG A 248 4.72 -16.47 -35.81
CA ARG A 248 3.76 -17.20 -36.65
C ARG A 248 4.40 -18.44 -37.24
#